data_AF-A0A9E2ZZL2-F1
#
_entry.id   AF-A0A9E2ZZL2-F1
#
_cell.length_a   1.000
_cell.length_b   1.000
_cell.length_c   1.000
_cell.angle_alpha   90.00
_cell.angle_beta   90.00
_cell.angle_gamma   90.00
#
_symmetry.space_group_name_H-M   'P 1'
#
loop_
_entity.id
_entity.type
_entity.pdbx_description
1 polymer ?
#
loop_
_entity_poly.entity_id
_entity_poly.type
_entity_poly.pdbx_seq_one_letter_code
_entity_poly.pdbx_strand_id
1 'polypeptide(L)'
;MAGCRASDLQISVPAAIPGDPAEEMGKQAWNLVFRDNSRAACSLRGWPHVQVRTASGKTVPTSIGDASFSNLAVVPDEQVVLRPGQSAVVTAMSPAAAPGCVTRWTLALTLPGAASAVSVTEPAGPFVPCVGGRLLLSPFYAEQTLTSEVRGLRVSAAPTPFPATTAAEPPVCTAAALRAQITSAASGAGGTAVGLRISNAGSPCVLRGSWPTVWVGEAGGAGQVAKVFPDPAALQAERALLTTYERGTAQDTALTLRHDQAVSIALLAAGTRTRACRRLASLTVYPSAAGGAGRTARTAVPVSICGSPRILSYLPGDPADSAMGIARGALDAIRADPAVTAQGSDTGFYYGTDSAAPTACGTGPYTEPAGDCANGTEGTYGEYMGMVGSFANWQGCTTSGLAWDQSNYNMANDNLVDYHTGLGAAGYWFAAGPGRDPHYNGTASEATAWGEEQAAAFLSAASGLYFNFRYVFIDIENNGTAPDGNGWNTVWNGPCGGTAEAEYIDPSVDYATYLGFTSYIDAHSPYLAGVYSAGGPWYGAWAGIFGGEPVGNTAEWTFTNEQSELDFPSGFTGSAASPYWFGGAPAACDLMWQWSGGDGVINGYGDFDQAYAAYDANASC
;
A
#
# COMPACT_ATOMS: atom_id res chain seq x y z
N MET A 1 37.12 -10.22 -26.27
CA MET A 1 37.57 -9.05 -25.49
C MET A 1 38.23 -9.55 -24.21
N ALA A 2 39.17 -8.82 -23.61
CA ALA A 2 39.83 -9.28 -22.37
C ALA A 2 38.87 -9.21 -21.17
N GLY A 3 38.97 -10.17 -20.25
CA GLY A 3 38.25 -10.11 -18.97
C GLY A 3 38.75 -8.95 -18.12
N CYS A 4 37.85 -8.29 -17.39
CA CYS A 4 38.24 -7.24 -16.46
C CYS A 4 39.13 -7.80 -15.36
N ARG A 5 40.19 -7.05 -15.00
CA ARG A 5 41.05 -7.41 -13.87
C ARG A 5 40.52 -6.75 -12.61
N ALA A 6 40.70 -7.43 -11.48
CA ALA A 6 40.40 -6.89 -10.16
C ALA A 6 41.04 -5.51 -9.91
N SER A 7 42.29 -5.30 -10.35
CA SER A 7 43.01 -4.03 -10.21
C SER A 7 42.44 -2.88 -11.03
N ASP A 8 41.63 -3.20 -12.04
CA ASP A 8 41.10 -2.27 -13.03
C ASP A 8 39.67 -1.83 -12.65
N LEU A 9 39.06 -2.49 -11.67
CA LEU A 9 37.71 -2.22 -11.19
C LEU A 9 37.75 -1.53 -9.82
N GLN A 10 37.01 -0.45 -9.68
CA GLN A 10 36.59 0.05 -8.38
C GLN A 10 35.29 -0.65 -7.99
N ILE A 11 35.33 -1.41 -6.90
CA ILE A 11 34.21 -2.20 -6.42
C ILE A 11 33.68 -1.57 -5.13
N SER A 12 32.37 -1.38 -5.05
CA SER A 12 31.71 -0.78 -3.89
C SER A 12 30.32 -1.35 -3.65
N VAL A 13 29.87 -1.28 -2.39
CA VAL A 13 28.46 -1.48 -2.01
C VAL A 13 27.90 -0.09 -1.68
N PRO A 14 27.03 0.51 -2.50
CA PRO A 14 26.39 1.77 -2.16
C PRO A 14 25.33 1.55 -1.06
N ALA A 15 25.02 2.61 -0.30
CA ALA A 15 24.09 2.53 0.84
C ALA A 15 22.62 2.30 0.43
N ALA A 16 22.28 2.51 -0.84
CA ALA A 16 21.07 2.12 -1.57
C ALA A 16 21.13 2.86 -2.92
N ILE A 17 20.71 2.24 -4.02
CA ILE A 17 20.44 2.94 -5.27
C ILE A 17 18.97 3.42 -5.22
N PRO A 18 18.64 4.66 -5.59
CA PRO A 18 17.25 5.11 -5.60
C PRO A 18 16.35 4.21 -6.46
N GLY A 19 15.38 3.55 -5.83
CA GLY A 19 14.52 2.54 -6.46
C GLY A 19 15.02 1.10 -6.33
N ASP A 20 16.04 0.85 -5.50
CA ASP A 20 16.34 -0.50 -5.01
C ASP A 20 15.17 -1.06 -4.21
N PRO A 21 14.93 -2.39 -4.27
CA PRO A 21 14.02 -3.05 -3.35
C PRO A 21 14.52 -2.80 -1.92
N ALA A 22 13.69 -2.21 -1.08
CA ALA A 22 14.05 -1.80 0.27
C ALA A 22 14.29 -2.99 1.22
N GLU A 23 14.71 -2.68 2.43
CA GLU A 23 14.58 -3.57 3.60
C GLU A 23 13.10 -3.64 3.98
N GLU A 24 12.36 -4.50 3.30
CA GLU A 24 10.95 -4.76 3.56
C GLU A 24 10.73 -6.28 3.43
N MET A 25 9.82 -6.85 4.23
CA MET A 25 9.44 -8.27 4.19
C MET A 25 10.56 -9.28 4.53
N GLY A 26 11.36 -8.98 5.57
CA GLY A 26 12.37 -9.93 6.06
C GLY A 26 13.54 -10.17 5.09
N LYS A 27 13.70 -9.35 4.05
CA LYS A 27 14.76 -9.43 3.04
C LYS A 27 15.48 -8.09 2.87
N GLN A 28 16.70 -8.15 2.36
CA GLN A 28 17.49 -6.99 1.98
C GLN A 28 18.09 -7.23 0.60
N ALA A 29 17.68 -6.44 -0.39
CA ALA A 29 18.35 -6.38 -1.69
C ALA A 29 19.37 -5.24 -1.66
N TRP A 30 20.55 -5.50 -2.23
CA TRP A 30 21.62 -4.51 -2.28
C TRP A 30 22.54 -4.79 -3.46
N ASN A 31 23.27 -3.76 -3.90
CA ASN A 31 24.02 -3.83 -5.16
C ASN A 31 25.54 -3.81 -4.92
N LEU A 32 26.25 -4.62 -5.69
CA LEU A 32 27.69 -4.57 -5.87
C LEU A 32 27.97 -3.83 -7.18
N VAL A 33 28.59 -2.66 -7.11
CA VAL A 33 28.92 -1.85 -8.29
C VAL A 33 30.37 -2.03 -8.67
N PHE A 34 30.62 -2.36 -9.94
CA PHE A 34 31.94 -2.62 -10.53
C PHE A 34 32.23 -1.56 -11.58
N ARG A 35 32.94 -0.50 -11.21
CA ARG A 35 33.28 0.60 -12.12
C ARG A 35 34.62 0.36 -12.79
N ASP A 36 34.66 0.38 -14.12
CA ASP A 36 35.90 0.28 -14.89
C ASP A 36 36.71 1.58 -14.79
N ASN A 37 37.85 1.52 -14.10
CA ASN A 37 38.80 2.63 -13.96
C ASN A 37 40.03 2.45 -14.86
N SER A 38 40.01 1.46 -15.75
CA SER A 38 41.11 1.22 -16.68
C SER A 38 41.12 2.22 -17.84
N ARG A 39 42.12 2.07 -18.71
CA ARG A 39 42.23 2.86 -19.95
C ARG A 39 41.64 2.15 -21.17
N ALA A 40 41.18 0.92 -21.04
CA ALA A 40 40.76 0.08 -22.17
C ALA A 40 39.56 -0.79 -21.80
N ALA A 41 38.64 -0.97 -22.74
CA ALA A 41 37.43 -1.74 -22.47
C ALA A 41 37.74 -3.19 -22.05
N CYS A 42 36.96 -3.70 -21.12
CA CYS A 42 37.04 -5.06 -20.60
C CYS A 42 35.64 -5.69 -20.47
N SER A 43 35.56 -7.00 -20.24
CA SER A 43 34.27 -7.67 -20.02
C SER A 43 34.18 -8.43 -18.72
N LEU A 44 32.96 -8.49 -18.21
CA LEU A 44 32.49 -9.39 -17.15
C LEU A 44 31.42 -10.32 -17.73
N ARG A 45 31.29 -11.52 -17.18
CA ARG A 45 30.28 -12.53 -17.55
C ARG A 45 30.10 -13.52 -16.40
N GLY A 46 28.89 -14.06 -16.23
CA GLY A 46 28.58 -15.02 -15.18
C GLY A 46 28.44 -14.35 -13.81
N TRP A 47 28.84 -15.04 -12.75
CA TRP A 47 28.62 -14.62 -11.37
C TRP A 47 29.95 -14.38 -10.65
N PRO A 48 30.05 -13.35 -9.79
CA PRO A 48 31.17 -13.24 -8.88
C PRO A 48 31.10 -14.36 -7.83
N HIS A 49 32.26 -14.86 -7.43
CA HIS A 49 32.34 -15.68 -6.23
C HIS A 49 32.59 -14.77 -5.03
N VAL A 50 31.71 -14.77 -4.04
CA VAL A 50 31.86 -13.97 -2.82
C VAL A 50 32.13 -14.85 -1.60
N GLN A 51 32.90 -14.31 -0.67
CA GLN A 51 33.09 -14.88 0.66
C GLN A 51 32.97 -13.76 1.68
N VAL A 52 32.09 -13.92 2.64
CA VAL A 52 31.84 -12.89 3.65
C VAL A 52 32.70 -13.17 4.87
N ARG A 53 33.30 -12.13 5.45
CA ARG A 53 34.11 -12.21 6.67
C ARG A 53 33.66 -11.16 7.66
N THR A 54 33.67 -11.48 8.94
CA THR A 54 33.43 -10.51 10.02
C THR A 54 34.53 -9.45 10.07
N ALA A 55 34.30 -8.35 10.80
CA ALA A 55 35.36 -7.37 11.11
C ALA A 55 36.61 -7.98 11.80
N SER A 56 36.46 -9.14 12.47
CA SER A 56 37.56 -9.91 13.07
C SER A 56 38.23 -10.90 12.09
N GLY A 57 37.86 -10.89 10.82
CA GLY A 57 38.43 -11.71 9.75
C GLY A 57 37.91 -13.15 9.68
N LYS A 58 36.96 -13.53 10.54
CA LYS A 58 36.35 -14.87 10.53
C LYS A 58 35.38 -15.00 9.37
N THR A 59 35.43 -16.12 8.64
CA THR A 59 34.47 -16.41 7.58
C THR A 59 33.06 -16.56 8.18
N VAL A 60 32.10 -15.84 7.60
CA VAL A 60 30.68 -15.99 7.91
C VAL A 60 30.16 -17.20 7.15
N PRO A 61 29.48 -18.16 7.81
CA PRO A 61 28.84 -19.26 7.11
C PRO A 61 27.73 -18.73 6.19
N THR A 62 27.98 -18.79 4.88
CA THR A 62 27.02 -18.40 3.85
C THR A 62 26.90 -19.46 2.78
N SER A 63 25.69 -19.85 2.41
CA SER A 63 25.43 -20.59 1.16
C SER A 63 25.12 -19.58 0.05
N ILE A 64 25.67 -19.80 -1.15
CA ILE A 64 25.40 -18.94 -2.30
C ILE A 64 24.48 -19.68 -3.24
N GLY A 65 23.44 -19.01 -3.73
CA GLY A 65 22.56 -19.52 -4.78
C GLY A 65 22.36 -18.49 -5.88
N ASP A 66 21.90 -18.97 -7.03
CA ASP A 66 21.49 -18.10 -8.13
C ASP A 66 20.19 -17.39 -7.73
N ALA A 67 20.14 -16.08 -7.93
CA ALA A 67 18.94 -15.30 -7.69
C ALA A 67 17.94 -15.46 -8.85
N SER A 68 16.70 -15.81 -8.52
CA SER A 68 15.51 -15.32 -9.25
C SER A 68 15.06 -14.04 -8.56
N PHE A 69 14.95 -12.97 -9.32
CA PHE A 69 14.70 -11.62 -8.82
C PHE A 69 13.23 -11.47 -8.39
N SER A 70 12.97 -10.83 -7.25
CA SER A 70 11.61 -10.69 -6.70
C SER A 70 10.90 -9.38 -7.05
N ASN A 71 11.25 -8.75 -8.17
CA ASN A 71 10.60 -7.54 -8.72
C ASN A 71 11.27 -6.99 -10.01
N LEU A 72 12.42 -7.53 -10.41
CA LEU A 72 13.10 -7.21 -11.67
C LEU A 72 13.08 -8.46 -12.56
N ALA A 73 12.96 -8.30 -13.88
CA ALA A 73 13.04 -9.46 -14.79
C ALA A 73 14.34 -10.25 -14.56
N VAL A 74 14.28 -11.58 -14.75
CA VAL A 74 15.46 -12.45 -14.65
C VAL A 74 16.58 -11.90 -15.53
N VAL A 75 17.70 -11.51 -14.91
CA VAL A 75 18.85 -11.01 -15.66
C VAL A 75 19.55 -12.19 -16.35
N PRO A 76 19.62 -12.21 -17.69
CA PRO A 76 20.28 -13.28 -18.41
C PRO A 76 21.80 -13.26 -18.18
N ASP A 77 22.45 -14.44 -18.17
CA ASP A 77 23.92 -14.52 -18.20
C ASP A 77 24.44 -14.03 -19.56
N GLU A 78 24.76 -12.74 -19.63
CA GLU A 78 25.31 -12.09 -20.80
C GLU A 78 26.71 -11.54 -20.55
N GLN A 79 27.46 -11.36 -21.64
CA GLN A 79 28.74 -10.68 -21.57
C GLN A 79 28.54 -9.17 -21.45
N VAL A 80 28.89 -8.61 -20.30
CA VAL A 80 28.87 -7.16 -20.07
C VAL A 80 30.18 -6.55 -20.52
N VAL A 81 30.12 -5.62 -21.47
CA VAL A 81 31.29 -4.85 -21.94
C VAL A 81 31.34 -3.51 -21.21
N LEU A 82 32.41 -3.29 -20.43
CA LEU A 82 32.67 -2.02 -19.76
C LEU A 82 33.72 -1.22 -20.54
N ARG A 83 33.39 0.03 -20.83
CA ARG A 83 34.34 1.05 -21.26
C ARG A 83 34.80 1.87 -20.05
N PRO A 84 35.95 2.57 -20.14
CA PRO A 84 36.42 3.43 -19.07
C PRO A 84 35.34 4.35 -18.52
N GLY A 85 35.10 4.25 -17.21
CA GLY A 85 34.12 5.02 -16.45
C GLY A 85 32.71 4.41 -16.35
N GLN A 86 32.40 3.35 -17.13
CA GLN A 86 31.14 2.61 -17.04
C GLN A 86 31.17 1.60 -15.88
N SER A 87 29.98 1.21 -15.42
CA SER A 87 29.85 0.23 -14.34
C SER A 87 28.98 -0.97 -14.73
N ALA A 88 29.34 -2.12 -14.19
CA ALA A 88 28.46 -3.28 -14.09
C ALA A 88 27.93 -3.38 -12.66
N VAL A 89 26.84 -4.11 -12.50
CA VAL A 89 26.19 -4.38 -11.22
C VAL A 89 26.01 -5.89 -11.04
N VAL A 90 26.07 -6.31 -9.78
CA VAL A 90 25.54 -7.58 -9.31
C VAL A 90 24.62 -7.28 -8.14
N THR A 91 23.36 -7.72 -8.21
CA THR A 91 22.44 -7.63 -7.08
C THR A 91 22.66 -8.82 -6.18
N ALA A 92 22.69 -8.55 -4.89
CA ALA A 92 22.74 -9.53 -3.83
C ALA A 92 21.46 -9.42 -2.99
N MET A 93 20.92 -10.58 -2.60
CA MET A 93 19.78 -10.67 -1.70
C MET A 93 20.15 -11.50 -0.48
N SER A 94 19.90 -10.96 0.70
CA SER A 94 20.09 -11.62 1.98
C SER A 94 18.83 -11.52 2.83
N PRO A 95 18.63 -12.43 3.82
CA PRO A 95 17.62 -12.22 4.85
C PRO A 95 17.90 -10.92 5.62
N ALA A 96 16.86 -10.18 5.99
CA ALA A 96 16.98 -8.98 6.82
C ALA A 96 17.38 -9.32 8.27
N ALA A 97 16.92 -10.47 8.78
CA ALA A 97 17.29 -11.00 10.08
C ALA A 97 17.49 -12.51 10.02
N ALA A 98 18.73 -12.99 10.18
CA ALA A 98 19.04 -14.42 10.31
C ALA A 98 19.78 -14.69 11.64
N PRO A 99 19.50 -15.80 12.33
CA PRO A 99 20.29 -16.19 13.50
C PRO A 99 21.79 -16.27 13.17
N GLY A 100 22.62 -15.49 13.88
CA GLY A 100 24.06 -15.41 13.64
C GLY A 100 24.48 -14.47 12.51
N CYS A 101 23.56 -13.62 12.04
CA CYS A 101 23.85 -12.54 11.11
C CYS A 101 24.91 -11.57 11.63
N VAL A 102 25.74 -11.08 10.72
CA VAL A 102 26.67 -9.99 10.99
C VAL A 102 26.36 -8.78 10.13
N THR A 103 26.38 -7.60 10.76
CA THR A 103 26.18 -6.26 10.17
C THR A 103 27.50 -5.47 10.13
N ARG A 104 28.63 -6.11 10.46
CA ARG A 104 29.99 -5.58 10.26
C ARG A 104 30.86 -6.63 9.61
N TRP A 105 31.05 -6.47 8.31
CA TRP A 105 31.68 -7.49 7.48
C TRP A 105 32.49 -6.89 6.34
N THR A 106 33.40 -7.70 5.81
CA THR A 106 34.09 -7.46 4.53
C THR A 106 33.75 -8.59 3.57
N LEU A 107 33.44 -8.26 2.32
CA LEU A 107 33.31 -9.21 1.22
C LEU A 107 34.65 -9.42 0.56
N ALA A 108 35.11 -10.66 0.49
CA ALA A 108 36.17 -11.08 -0.41
C ALA A 108 35.52 -11.56 -1.72
N LEU A 109 35.71 -10.80 -2.79
CA LEU A 109 35.09 -11.03 -4.09
C LEU A 109 36.12 -11.50 -5.12
N THR A 110 35.90 -12.67 -5.70
CA THR A 110 36.72 -13.23 -6.77
C THR A 110 35.96 -13.13 -8.10
N LEU A 111 36.52 -12.38 -9.05
CA LEU A 111 35.96 -12.28 -10.40
C LEU A 111 36.12 -13.61 -11.16
N PRO A 112 35.21 -13.92 -12.09
CA PRO A 112 35.37 -15.07 -12.98
C PRO A 112 36.74 -15.09 -13.68
N GLY A 113 37.49 -16.17 -13.48
CA GLY A 113 38.84 -16.35 -14.05
C GLY A 113 39.97 -15.62 -13.32
N ALA A 114 39.70 -14.94 -12.20
CA ALA A 114 40.72 -14.33 -11.36
C ALA A 114 41.26 -15.32 -10.31
N ALA A 115 42.56 -15.24 -10.01
CA ALA A 115 43.22 -16.09 -9.01
C ALA A 115 43.20 -15.50 -7.59
N SER A 116 42.73 -14.27 -7.41
CA SER A 116 42.78 -13.56 -6.13
C SER A 116 41.52 -12.74 -5.90
N ALA A 117 41.08 -12.70 -4.64
CA ALA A 117 39.91 -11.95 -4.22
C ALA A 117 40.24 -10.48 -3.95
N VAL A 118 39.27 -9.61 -4.15
CA VAL A 118 39.28 -8.20 -3.76
C VAL A 118 38.43 -8.03 -2.51
N SER A 119 38.92 -7.30 -1.52
CA SER A 119 38.15 -6.97 -0.33
C SER A 119 37.31 -5.71 -0.55
N VAL A 120 36.01 -5.82 -0.26
CA VAL A 120 35.05 -4.73 -0.26
C VAL A 120 34.49 -4.63 1.15
N THR A 121 34.52 -3.45 1.74
CA THR A 121 33.92 -3.22 3.06
C THR A 121 32.43 -2.96 2.91
N GLU A 122 31.71 -3.17 3.99
CA GLU A 122 30.32 -2.76 4.15
C GLU A 122 30.11 -1.27 3.80
N PRO A 123 28.91 -0.87 3.33
CA PRO A 123 28.59 0.54 3.13
C PRO A 123 28.71 1.32 4.44
N ALA A 124 29.29 2.52 4.38
CA ALA A 124 29.24 3.48 5.48
C ALA A 124 27.91 4.24 5.39
N GLY A 125 26.89 3.79 6.12
CA GLY A 125 25.55 4.38 6.08
C GLY A 125 24.61 3.81 7.13
N PRO A 126 23.37 4.35 7.24
CA PRO A 126 22.34 3.82 8.13
C PRO A 126 21.87 2.42 7.71
N PHE A 127 22.10 2.04 6.45
CA PHE A 127 21.83 0.71 5.90
C PHE A 127 23.13 -0.10 5.82
N VAL A 128 23.20 -1.21 6.57
CA VAL A 128 24.25 -2.21 6.40
C VAL A 128 23.60 -3.59 6.26
N PRO A 129 23.80 -4.29 5.13
CA PRO A 129 23.16 -5.57 4.90
C PRO A 129 23.51 -6.57 6.00
N CYS A 130 22.50 -7.23 6.54
CA CYS A 130 22.63 -8.41 7.35
C CYS A 130 23.16 -9.56 6.49
N VAL A 131 24.31 -10.14 6.87
CA VAL A 131 24.88 -11.27 6.13
C VAL A 131 25.09 -12.48 7.04
N GLY A 132 24.45 -13.58 6.67
CA GLY A 132 24.51 -14.89 7.33
C GLY A 132 23.40 -15.79 6.76
N GLY A 133 23.71 -17.05 6.44
CA GLY A 133 22.74 -17.95 5.78
C GLY A 133 22.82 -17.93 4.25
N ARG A 134 21.68 -18.01 3.56
CA ARG A 134 21.65 -18.07 2.09
C ARG A 134 21.73 -16.66 1.49
N LEU A 135 22.75 -16.42 0.69
CA LEU A 135 22.93 -15.21 -0.11
C LEU A 135 22.62 -15.56 -1.57
N LEU A 136 21.69 -14.84 -2.19
CA LEU A 136 21.38 -15.01 -3.61
C LEU A 136 22.09 -13.93 -4.42
N LEU A 137 22.64 -14.29 -5.58
CA LEU A 137 23.36 -13.36 -6.45
C LEU A 137 22.85 -13.41 -7.89
N SER A 138 22.80 -12.25 -8.51
CA SER A 138 22.61 -12.14 -9.96
C SER A 138 23.91 -12.40 -10.74
N PRO A 139 23.82 -12.69 -12.06
CA PRO A 139 24.98 -12.50 -12.93
C PRO A 139 25.33 -11.01 -13.06
N PHE A 140 26.47 -10.70 -13.70
CA PHE A 140 26.82 -9.32 -14.04
C PHE A 140 25.86 -8.75 -15.09
N TYR A 141 25.45 -7.49 -14.92
CA TYR A 141 24.70 -6.73 -15.91
C TYR A 141 25.11 -5.25 -15.90
N ALA A 142 24.74 -4.48 -16.92
CA ALA A 142 25.13 -3.07 -17.00
C ALA A 142 24.34 -2.23 -15.98
N GLU A 143 25.00 -1.25 -15.34
CA GLU A 143 24.34 -0.28 -14.45
C GLU A 143 23.19 0.47 -15.15
N GLN A 144 23.34 0.71 -16.46
CA GLN A 144 22.31 1.34 -17.29
C GLN A 144 21.06 0.45 -17.41
N THR A 145 21.23 -0.88 -17.43
CA THR A 145 20.09 -1.82 -17.41
C THR A 145 19.36 -1.68 -16.09
N LEU A 146 20.04 -1.74 -14.94
CA LEU A 146 19.40 -1.49 -13.63
C LEU A 146 18.66 -0.16 -13.60
N THR A 147 19.32 0.91 -14.05
CA THR A 147 18.74 2.25 -14.08
C THR A 147 17.51 2.33 -15.00
N SER A 148 17.54 1.61 -16.12
CA SER A 148 16.43 1.55 -17.08
C SER A 148 15.26 0.75 -16.54
N GLU A 149 15.50 -0.42 -15.94
CA GLU A 149 14.46 -1.25 -15.32
C GLU A 149 13.81 -0.51 -14.15
N VAL A 150 14.60 0.06 -13.25
CA VAL A 150 14.10 0.91 -12.14
C VAL A 150 13.32 2.12 -12.64
N ARG A 151 13.70 2.69 -13.79
CA ARG A 151 12.92 3.77 -14.42
C ARG A 151 11.65 3.24 -15.07
N GLY A 152 11.68 2.06 -15.67
CA GLY A 152 10.54 1.37 -16.28
C GLY A 152 9.45 1.06 -15.26
N LEU A 153 9.84 0.53 -14.09
CA LEU A 153 8.94 0.32 -12.94
C LEU A 153 8.24 1.61 -12.49
N ARG A 154 8.82 2.79 -12.74
CA ARG A 154 8.23 4.09 -12.37
C ARG A 154 7.28 4.66 -13.43
N VAL A 155 7.20 4.08 -14.62
CA VAL A 155 6.31 4.55 -15.69
C VAL A 155 5.23 3.50 -15.87
N SER A 156 4.01 3.84 -15.44
CA SER A 156 2.85 2.97 -15.62
C SER A 156 2.69 2.59 -17.10
N ALA A 157 2.66 1.28 -17.39
CA ALA A 157 2.37 0.77 -18.73
C ALA A 157 0.86 0.76 -19.02
N ALA A 158 0.03 0.83 -17.99
CA ALA A 158 -1.42 0.94 -18.09
C ALA A 158 -1.89 2.39 -18.24
N PRO A 159 -2.94 2.63 -19.06
CA PRO A 159 -3.60 3.93 -19.09
C PRO A 159 -4.18 4.26 -17.71
N THR A 160 -4.38 5.54 -17.45
CA THR A 160 -5.09 5.97 -16.25
C THR A 160 -6.58 5.69 -16.39
N PRO A 161 -7.29 5.34 -15.29
CA PRO A 161 -8.74 5.09 -15.34
C PRO A 161 -9.56 6.33 -15.75
N PHE A 162 -8.98 7.52 -15.58
CA PHE A 162 -9.58 8.81 -15.89
C PHE A 162 -8.81 9.56 -16.99
N PRO A 163 -9.42 10.57 -17.64
CA PRO A 163 -8.71 11.43 -18.58
C PRO A 163 -7.46 12.06 -17.94
N ALA A 164 -6.29 11.85 -18.56
CA ALA A 164 -5.01 12.37 -18.09
C ALA A 164 -4.66 13.73 -18.68
N THR A 165 -3.88 14.53 -17.94
CA THR A 165 -3.31 15.80 -18.39
C THR A 165 -1.96 16.09 -17.75
N THR A 166 -1.07 16.73 -18.51
CA THR A 166 0.22 17.27 -18.03
C THR A 166 0.13 18.74 -17.63
N ALA A 167 -1.06 19.33 -17.69
CA ALA A 167 -1.29 20.69 -17.19
C ALA A 167 -1.04 20.75 -15.68
N ALA A 168 -0.65 21.93 -15.20
CA ALA A 168 -0.49 22.14 -13.75
C ALA A 168 -1.82 21.93 -13.02
N GLU A 169 -1.79 21.07 -11.99
CA GLU A 169 -2.91 20.86 -11.06
C GLU A 169 -3.28 22.21 -10.40
N PRO A 170 -4.55 22.66 -10.46
CA PRO A 170 -5.00 23.81 -9.68
C PRO A 170 -4.82 23.58 -8.17
N PRO A 171 -4.77 24.64 -7.35
CA PRO A 171 -4.68 24.48 -5.89
C PRO A 171 -5.93 23.79 -5.31
N VAL A 172 -5.76 23.13 -4.17
CA VAL A 172 -6.89 22.54 -3.42
C VAL A 172 -7.90 23.62 -3.05
N CYS A 173 -9.20 23.32 -3.21
CA CYS A 173 -10.26 24.25 -2.88
C CYS A 173 -10.24 24.63 -1.39
N THR A 174 -10.33 25.92 -1.09
CA THR A 174 -10.52 26.38 0.29
C THR A 174 -12.00 26.33 0.68
N ALA A 175 -12.29 26.14 1.97
CA ALA A 175 -13.67 26.18 2.47
C ALA A 175 -14.41 27.49 2.12
N ALA A 176 -13.66 28.60 2.02
CA ALA A 176 -14.19 29.92 1.67
C ALA A 176 -14.58 30.03 0.18
N ALA A 177 -13.87 29.31 -0.70
CA ALA A 177 -14.19 29.25 -2.12
C ALA A 177 -15.43 28.39 -2.41
N LEU A 178 -15.69 27.38 -1.58
CA LEU A 178 -16.82 26.47 -1.77
C LEU A 178 -18.17 27.05 -1.32
N ARG A 179 -19.23 26.63 -2.00
CA ARG A 179 -20.63 26.78 -1.61
C ARG A 179 -21.23 25.39 -1.52
N ALA A 180 -22.03 25.16 -0.49
CA ALA A 180 -22.68 23.89 -0.24
C ALA A 180 -24.16 24.11 0.04
N GLN A 181 -25.01 23.33 -0.62
CA GLN A 181 -26.47 23.42 -0.47
C GLN A 181 -27.09 22.02 -0.56
N ILE A 182 -27.92 21.67 0.41
CA ILE A 182 -28.79 20.50 0.29
C ILE A 182 -29.88 20.85 -0.72
N THR A 183 -29.90 20.17 -1.85
CA THR A 183 -30.83 20.44 -2.97
C THR A 183 -32.04 19.52 -2.95
N SER A 184 -31.89 18.34 -2.37
CA SER A 184 -32.92 17.30 -2.36
C SER A 184 -32.77 16.42 -1.12
N ALA A 185 -33.90 15.95 -0.60
CA ALA A 185 -33.96 14.92 0.42
C ALA A 185 -35.18 14.05 0.17
N ALA A 186 -34.99 12.73 0.18
CA ALA A 186 -36.07 11.76 0.08
C ALA A 186 -35.93 10.78 1.23
N SER A 187 -36.96 10.69 2.07
CA SER A 187 -37.05 9.74 3.18
C SER A 187 -38.28 8.88 3.02
N GLY A 188 -38.14 7.57 3.26
CA GLY A 188 -39.24 6.61 3.20
C GLY A 188 -38.94 5.38 4.04
N ALA A 189 -39.84 4.39 3.97
CA ALA A 189 -39.75 3.17 4.77
C ALA A 189 -38.44 2.39 4.58
N GLY A 190 -37.82 2.47 3.40
CA GLY A 190 -36.54 1.82 3.15
C GLY A 190 -35.31 2.64 3.58
N GLY A 191 -35.44 3.91 3.97
CA GLY A 191 -34.30 4.77 4.31
C GLY A 191 -34.33 6.14 3.63
N THR A 192 -33.17 6.79 3.64
CA THR A 192 -33.02 8.20 3.24
C THR A 192 -31.90 8.39 2.23
N ALA A 193 -32.15 9.21 1.22
CA ALA A 193 -31.16 9.75 0.30
C ALA A 193 -31.19 11.28 0.36
N VAL A 194 -30.02 11.91 0.46
CA VAL A 194 -29.86 13.38 0.50
C VAL A 194 -28.89 13.80 -0.59
N GLY A 195 -29.31 14.72 -1.45
CA GLY A 195 -28.47 15.34 -2.47
C GLY A 195 -27.87 16.64 -1.94
N LEU A 196 -26.55 16.72 -2.00
CA LEU A 196 -25.76 17.89 -1.64
C LEU A 196 -25.06 18.44 -2.88
N ARG A 197 -25.34 19.68 -3.24
CA ARG A 197 -24.65 20.38 -4.31
C ARG A 197 -23.47 21.16 -3.76
N ILE A 198 -22.29 20.95 -4.34
CA ILE A 198 -21.08 21.71 -4.09
C ILE A 198 -20.75 22.52 -5.34
N SER A 199 -20.41 23.80 -5.16
CA SER A 199 -19.97 24.67 -6.25
C SER A 199 -18.81 25.55 -5.81
N ASN A 200 -18.03 26.03 -6.78
CA ASN A 200 -16.90 26.92 -6.55
C ASN A 200 -17.25 28.36 -6.92
N ALA A 201 -17.09 29.29 -5.97
CA ALA A 201 -17.26 30.73 -6.19
C ALA A 201 -15.93 31.48 -6.40
N GLY A 202 -14.80 30.78 -6.32
CA GLY A 202 -13.45 31.33 -6.46
C GLY A 202 -12.82 31.08 -7.84
N SER A 203 -11.49 31.14 -7.86
CA SER A 203 -10.68 30.67 -9.00
C SER A 203 -10.75 29.14 -9.11
N PRO A 204 -10.45 28.55 -10.29
CA PRO A 204 -10.39 27.10 -10.45
C PRO A 204 -9.55 26.44 -9.35
N CYS A 205 -10.10 25.40 -8.75
CA CYS A 205 -9.47 24.64 -7.68
C CYS A 205 -9.86 23.16 -7.80
N VAL A 206 -9.19 22.30 -7.04
CA VAL A 206 -9.45 20.85 -7.05
C VAL A 206 -10.00 20.35 -5.72
N LEU A 207 -10.84 19.33 -5.80
CA LEU A 207 -11.11 18.40 -4.71
C LEU A 207 -10.33 17.12 -5.02
N ARG A 208 -9.42 16.71 -4.14
CA ARG A 208 -8.51 15.59 -4.41
C ARG A 208 -9.20 14.24 -4.20
N GLY A 209 -8.84 13.25 -5.00
CA GLY A 209 -9.45 11.93 -5.04
C GLY A 209 -10.86 11.94 -5.67
N SER A 210 -11.52 10.77 -5.67
CA SER A 210 -12.91 10.59 -6.12
C SER A 210 -13.94 10.70 -5.00
N TRP A 211 -13.52 10.51 -3.75
CA TRP A 211 -14.41 10.37 -2.63
C TRP A 211 -14.44 11.65 -1.79
N PRO A 212 -15.60 12.32 -1.69
CA PRO A 212 -15.71 13.47 -0.80
C PRO A 212 -15.65 13.04 0.66
N THR A 213 -14.91 13.73 1.52
CA THR A 213 -15.03 13.53 2.96
C THR A 213 -16.23 14.33 3.48
N VAL A 214 -17.28 13.63 3.95
CA VAL A 214 -18.52 14.26 4.41
C VAL A 214 -18.79 13.93 5.87
N TRP A 215 -18.76 14.94 6.74
CA TRP A 215 -19.23 14.83 8.12
C TRP A 215 -20.74 15.06 8.21
N VAL A 216 -21.42 14.09 8.81
CA VAL A 216 -22.85 14.10 9.08
C VAL A 216 -23.08 14.60 10.49
N GLY A 217 -23.56 15.84 10.62
CA GLY A 217 -23.93 16.43 11.90
C GLY A 217 -25.37 16.12 12.26
N GLU A 218 -25.59 15.57 13.45
CA GLU A 218 -26.89 15.15 13.97
C GLU A 218 -27.43 16.16 14.99
N ALA A 219 -28.76 16.25 15.10
CA ALA A 219 -29.37 17.07 16.13
C ALA A 219 -28.99 16.53 17.51
N GLY A 220 -28.43 17.38 18.37
CA GLY A 220 -27.88 16.99 19.68
C GLY A 220 -26.36 16.96 19.74
N GLY A 221 -25.66 17.23 18.63
CA GLY A 221 -24.20 17.43 18.61
C GLY A 221 -23.38 16.17 18.30
N ALA A 222 -24.02 15.00 18.19
CA ALA A 222 -23.39 13.80 17.66
C ALA A 222 -23.11 13.93 16.16
N GLY A 223 -22.17 13.14 15.64
CA GLY A 223 -21.88 13.07 14.22
C GLY A 223 -20.84 12.01 13.89
N GLN A 224 -20.63 11.79 12.60
CA GLN A 224 -19.69 10.81 12.07
C GLN A 224 -19.36 11.17 10.61
N VAL A 225 -18.24 10.66 10.11
CA VAL A 225 -17.94 10.70 8.67
C VAL A 225 -18.75 9.62 7.95
N ALA A 226 -19.35 10.00 6.82
CA ALA A 226 -20.03 9.04 5.95
C ALA A 226 -19.01 8.20 5.18
N LYS A 227 -19.25 6.89 5.10
CA LYS A 227 -18.31 5.95 4.49
C LYS A 227 -18.57 5.74 3.01
N VAL A 228 -17.53 5.46 2.24
CA VAL A 228 -17.65 5.17 0.80
C VAL A 228 -18.62 4.01 0.54
N PHE A 229 -19.34 4.11 -0.57
CA PHE A 229 -20.11 3.02 -1.14
C PHE A 229 -19.85 3.00 -2.66
N PRO A 230 -19.05 2.04 -3.16
CA PRO A 230 -18.76 1.90 -4.58
C PRO A 230 -20.00 1.40 -5.32
N ASP A 231 -20.70 2.32 -5.98
CA ASP A 231 -21.87 2.02 -6.82
C ASP A 231 -21.48 2.13 -8.30
N PRO A 232 -21.67 1.09 -9.14
CA PRO A 232 -21.24 1.10 -10.54
C PRO A 232 -21.80 2.26 -11.36
N ALA A 233 -23.05 2.68 -11.10
CA ALA A 233 -23.65 3.80 -11.83
C ALA A 233 -23.04 5.15 -11.41
N ALA A 234 -22.66 5.28 -10.13
CA ALA A 234 -21.89 6.43 -9.64
C ALA A 234 -20.47 6.45 -10.21
N LEU A 235 -19.75 5.31 -10.19
CA LEU A 235 -18.40 5.18 -10.75
C LEU A 235 -18.36 5.47 -12.26
N GLN A 236 -19.40 5.07 -12.98
CA GLN A 236 -19.52 5.41 -14.40
C GLN A 236 -19.79 6.92 -14.61
N ALA A 237 -20.56 7.55 -13.73
CA ALA A 237 -20.91 8.97 -13.84
C ALA A 237 -19.73 9.89 -13.47
N GLU A 238 -18.89 9.49 -12.50
CA GLU A 238 -17.71 10.28 -12.09
C GLU A 238 -16.60 10.32 -13.15
N ARG A 239 -16.55 9.33 -14.06
CA ARG A 239 -15.46 9.19 -15.03
C ARG A 239 -15.25 10.44 -15.88
N ALA A 240 -16.34 11.15 -16.19
CA ALA A 240 -16.30 12.40 -16.97
C ALA A 240 -15.95 13.64 -16.14
N LEU A 241 -15.88 13.52 -14.81
CA LEU A 241 -15.65 14.62 -13.87
C LEU A 241 -14.21 14.66 -13.36
N LEU A 242 -13.61 13.49 -13.18
CA LEU A 242 -12.24 13.36 -12.66
C LEU A 242 -11.21 13.58 -13.76
N THR A 243 -10.04 14.04 -13.34
CA THR A 243 -8.87 14.22 -14.19
C THR A 243 -7.66 13.70 -13.45
N THR A 244 -6.84 12.90 -14.14
CA THR A 244 -5.53 12.48 -13.64
C THR A 244 -4.49 13.51 -14.07
N TYR A 245 -3.88 14.17 -13.10
CA TYR A 245 -2.80 15.12 -13.27
C TYR A 245 -1.45 14.40 -13.18
N GLU A 246 -0.68 14.45 -14.27
CA GLU A 246 0.60 13.74 -14.38
C GLU A 246 1.76 14.69 -14.09
N ARG A 247 2.64 14.30 -13.16
CA ARG A 247 3.84 15.06 -12.76
C ARG A 247 5.07 14.16 -12.73
N GLY A 248 5.77 14.09 -13.85
CA GLY A 248 6.89 13.15 -14.00
C GLY A 248 6.35 11.72 -13.97
N THR A 249 6.64 11.00 -12.90
CA THR A 249 6.16 9.63 -12.66
C THR A 249 5.00 9.57 -11.66
N ALA A 250 4.64 10.69 -11.03
CA ALA A 250 3.53 10.76 -10.08
C ALA A 250 2.21 11.06 -10.80
N GLN A 251 1.11 10.50 -10.29
CA GLN A 251 -0.24 10.70 -10.80
C GLN A 251 -1.17 11.09 -9.64
N ASP A 252 -1.89 12.19 -9.80
CA ASP A 252 -2.92 12.62 -8.85
C ASP A 252 -4.27 12.72 -9.55
N THR A 253 -5.26 11.99 -9.06
CA THR A 253 -6.65 12.09 -9.51
C THR A 253 -7.39 13.14 -8.70
N ALA A 254 -8.04 14.07 -9.39
CA ALA A 254 -8.83 15.10 -8.73
C ALA A 254 -10.03 15.56 -9.56
N LEU A 255 -11.06 16.03 -8.85
CA LEU A 255 -12.18 16.74 -9.43
C LEU A 255 -11.83 18.23 -9.55
N THR A 256 -11.84 18.75 -10.78
CA THR A 256 -11.60 20.18 -11.02
C THR A 256 -12.90 20.97 -11.00
N LEU A 257 -13.01 21.93 -10.08
CA LEU A 257 -14.15 22.84 -9.99
C LEU A 257 -13.79 24.22 -10.54
N ARG A 258 -14.31 24.55 -11.71
CA ARG A 258 -14.24 25.90 -12.27
C ARG A 258 -15.24 26.84 -11.59
N HIS A 259 -15.07 28.14 -11.79
CA HIS A 259 -16.02 29.14 -11.30
C HIS A 259 -17.46 28.80 -11.74
N ASP A 260 -18.39 28.81 -10.80
CA ASP A 260 -19.81 28.44 -10.95
C ASP A 260 -20.10 27.00 -11.41
N GLN A 261 -19.06 26.17 -11.62
CA GLN A 261 -19.25 24.75 -11.83
C GLN A 261 -19.70 24.10 -10.53
N ALA A 262 -20.64 23.17 -10.66
CA ALA A 262 -21.15 22.41 -9.54
C ALA A 262 -20.99 20.92 -9.76
N VAL A 263 -20.92 20.18 -8.66
CA VAL A 263 -21.05 18.73 -8.59
C VAL A 263 -22.06 18.38 -7.50
N SER A 264 -22.58 17.16 -7.60
CA SER A 264 -23.50 16.59 -6.62
C SER A 264 -22.77 15.53 -5.80
N ILE A 265 -23.10 15.47 -4.51
CA ILE A 265 -22.69 14.41 -3.58
C ILE A 265 -23.98 13.81 -3.03
N ALA A 266 -24.08 12.48 -3.07
CA ALA A 266 -25.23 11.77 -2.53
C ALA A 266 -24.86 11.12 -1.19
N LEU A 267 -25.65 11.42 -0.15
CA LEU A 267 -25.62 10.72 1.13
C LEU A 267 -26.75 9.70 1.17
N LEU A 268 -26.43 8.47 1.55
CA LEU A 268 -27.35 7.34 1.63
C LEU A 268 -27.40 6.82 3.06
N ALA A 269 -28.59 6.43 3.51
CA ALA A 269 -28.76 5.78 4.80
C ALA A 269 -29.93 4.80 4.73
N ALA A 270 -29.61 3.51 4.66
CA ALA A 270 -30.61 2.46 4.61
C ALA A 270 -31.29 2.28 5.97
N GLY A 271 -32.62 2.31 5.97
CA GLY A 271 -33.41 2.10 7.16
C GLY A 271 -33.29 0.67 7.66
N THR A 272 -32.87 0.50 8.92
CA THR A 272 -32.91 -0.80 9.58
C THR A 272 -34.10 -0.84 10.54
N ARG A 273 -34.73 -2.01 10.71
CA ARG A 273 -35.88 -2.17 11.64
C ARG A 273 -35.48 -1.99 13.11
N THR A 274 -34.19 -1.98 13.41
CA THR A 274 -33.63 -2.08 14.76
C THR A 274 -32.95 -0.80 15.25
N ARG A 275 -32.53 0.12 14.36
CA ARG A 275 -31.87 1.37 14.78
C ARG A 275 -32.85 2.54 14.80
N ALA A 276 -32.78 3.32 15.88
CA ALA A 276 -33.49 4.59 15.98
C ALA A 276 -32.97 5.57 14.93
N CYS A 277 -33.89 6.22 14.21
CA CYS A 277 -33.53 7.25 13.25
C CYS A 277 -33.09 8.52 13.97
N ARG A 278 -32.06 9.17 13.43
CA ARG A 278 -31.46 10.40 13.97
C ARG A 278 -31.78 11.55 13.04
N ARG A 279 -32.03 12.74 13.59
CA ARG A 279 -32.34 13.91 12.77
C ARG A 279 -31.05 14.51 12.23
N LEU A 280 -30.93 14.59 10.91
CA LEU A 280 -29.86 15.33 10.24
C LEU A 280 -29.97 16.81 10.59
N ALA A 281 -28.87 17.42 11.02
CA ALA A 281 -28.77 18.85 11.27
C ALA A 281 -27.94 19.55 10.16
N SER A 282 -26.84 18.92 9.74
CA SER A 282 -25.95 19.49 8.74
C SER A 282 -25.09 18.45 8.04
N LEU A 283 -24.62 18.79 6.84
CA LEU A 283 -23.57 18.08 6.13
C LEU A 283 -22.38 19.03 5.95
N THR A 284 -21.19 18.61 6.35
CA THR A 284 -19.95 19.38 6.16
C THR A 284 -19.04 18.62 5.21
N VAL A 285 -18.68 19.25 4.10
CA VAL A 285 -17.75 18.67 3.11
C VAL A 285 -16.36 19.22 3.34
N TYR A 286 -15.37 18.34 3.42
CA TYR A 286 -13.97 18.72 3.52
C TYR A 286 -13.30 18.60 2.16
N PRO A 287 -12.54 19.60 1.72
CA PRO A 287 -11.77 19.53 0.47
C PRO A 287 -10.65 18.49 0.47
N SER A 288 -10.23 18.02 1.65
CA SER A 288 -9.18 17.02 1.85
C SER A 288 -9.48 16.15 3.07
N ALA A 289 -9.06 14.88 3.05
CA ALA A 289 -9.19 13.95 4.15
C ALA A 289 -8.23 14.21 5.33
N ALA A 290 -7.14 14.97 5.13
CA ALA A 290 -6.12 15.27 6.14
C ALA A 290 -6.53 16.35 7.19
N GLY A 291 -7.82 16.52 7.44
CA GLY A 291 -8.34 17.57 8.31
C GLY A 291 -8.36 18.98 7.68
N GLY A 292 -9.01 19.93 8.36
CA GLY A 292 -9.11 21.32 7.93
C GLY A 292 -10.51 21.93 8.04
N ALA A 293 -10.67 23.14 7.50
CA ALA A 293 -11.97 23.80 7.46
C ALA A 293 -12.87 23.14 6.40
N GLY A 294 -14.05 22.68 6.82
CA GLY A 294 -15.07 22.17 5.91
C GLY A 294 -16.10 23.23 5.52
N ARG A 295 -16.89 22.95 4.47
CA ARG A 295 -18.04 23.76 4.09
C ARG A 295 -19.34 23.09 4.51
N THR A 296 -20.08 23.74 5.40
CA THR A 296 -21.33 23.22 5.96
C THR A 296 -22.57 23.68 5.18
N ALA A 297 -23.44 22.72 4.86
CA ALA A 297 -24.82 22.94 4.47
C ALA A 297 -25.74 22.50 5.61
N ARG A 298 -26.66 23.37 6.04
CA ARG A 298 -27.68 23.03 7.05
C ARG A 298 -28.94 22.57 6.36
N THR A 299 -29.63 21.61 6.97
CA THR A 299 -30.94 21.21 6.45
C THR A 299 -31.99 22.27 6.75
N ALA A 300 -32.79 22.64 5.75
CA ALA A 300 -33.94 23.53 5.91
C ALA A 300 -35.21 22.77 6.34
N VAL A 301 -35.24 21.44 6.10
CA VAL A 301 -36.37 20.56 6.42
C VAL A 301 -35.92 19.44 7.36
N PRO A 302 -36.80 18.91 8.23
CA PRO A 302 -36.45 17.76 9.05
C PRO A 302 -36.18 16.54 8.16
N VAL A 303 -34.95 16.03 8.18
CA VAL A 303 -34.54 14.80 7.51
C VAL A 303 -34.11 13.80 8.58
N SER A 304 -34.63 12.57 8.49
CA SER A 304 -34.28 11.49 9.40
C SER A 304 -33.34 10.51 8.70
N ILE A 305 -32.21 10.20 9.33
CA ILE A 305 -31.22 9.25 8.87
C ILE A 305 -31.35 8.01 9.76
N CYS A 306 -31.65 6.89 9.14
CA CYS A 306 -31.75 5.60 9.81
C CYS A 306 -30.57 4.75 9.30
N GLY A 307 -29.80 4.14 10.19
CA GLY A 307 -28.61 3.37 9.79
C GLY A 307 -27.29 4.16 9.78
N SER A 308 -26.25 3.52 9.21
CA SER A 308 -24.93 4.13 9.03
C SER A 308 -24.92 4.96 7.72
N PRO A 309 -24.48 6.22 7.75
CA PRO A 309 -24.40 7.04 6.56
C PRO A 309 -23.31 6.54 5.61
N ARG A 310 -23.66 6.48 4.33
CA ARG A 310 -22.77 6.18 3.21
C ARG A 310 -22.78 7.33 2.21
N ILE A 311 -21.74 7.41 1.39
CA ILE A 311 -21.64 8.37 0.29
C ILE A 311 -21.31 7.68 -1.01
N LEU A 312 -21.82 8.26 -2.09
CA LEU A 312 -21.36 7.96 -3.44
C LEU A 312 -20.19 8.89 -3.80
N SER A 313 -19.49 8.54 -4.87
CA SER A 313 -18.48 9.41 -5.47
C SER A 313 -19.11 10.66 -6.10
N TYR A 314 -18.29 11.53 -6.69
CA TYR A 314 -18.79 12.76 -7.29
C TYR A 314 -19.74 12.48 -8.46
N LEU A 315 -20.93 13.08 -8.41
CA LEU A 315 -21.93 13.00 -9.47
C LEU A 315 -22.03 14.34 -10.22
N PRO A 316 -22.51 14.35 -11.48
CA PRO A 316 -22.74 15.59 -12.22
C PRO A 316 -23.62 16.58 -11.45
N GLY A 317 -23.28 17.87 -11.52
CA GLY A 317 -23.96 18.95 -10.79
C GLY A 317 -25.25 19.47 -11.44
N ASP A 318 -25.76 18.78 -12.46
CA ASP A 318 -26.95 19.23 -13.16
C ASP A 318 -28.20 19.16 -12.27
N PRO A 319 -29.11 20.14 -12.36
CA PRO A 319 -30.35 20.19 -11.56
C PRO A 319 -31.36 19.09 -11.91
N ALA A 320 -31.05 18.22 -12.86
CA ALA A 320 -31.88 17.07 -13.20
C ALA A 320 -31.78 15.99 -12.12
N ASP A 321 -32.90 15.32 -11.83
CA ASP A 321 -33.03 14.23 -10.86
C ASP A 321 -32.05 13.05 -11.04
N SER A 322 -31.14 13.07 -12.03
CA SER A 322 -30.17 12.00 -12.32
C SER A 322 -29.33 11.60 -11.12
N ALA A 323 -28.73 12.55 -10.40
CA ALA A 323 -27.95 12.25 -9.19
C ALA A 323 -28.80 11.59 -8.11
N MET A 324 -30.06 12.02 -7.97
CA MET A 324 -31.02 11.41 -7.06
C MET A 324 -31.55 10.05 -7.56
N GLY A 325 -31.58 9.83 -8.87
CA GLY A 325 -31.91 8.55 -9.49
C GLY A 325 -30.85 7.49 -9.14
N ILE A 326 -29.57 7.83 -9.37
CA ILE A 326 -28.42 7.00 -8.97
C ILE A 326 -28.46 6.74 -7.46
N ALA A 327 -28.63 7.80 -6.65
CA ALA A 327 -28.71 7.67 -5.19
C ALA A 327 -29.82 6.74 -4.71
N ARG A 328 -30.99 6.76 -5.35
CA ARG A 328 -32.10 5.84 -5.02
C ARG A 328 -31.78 4.40 -5.42
N GLY A 329 -31.19 4.18 -6.59
CA GLY A 329 -30.74 2.85 -7.03
C GLY A 329 -29.71 2.24 -6.08
N ALA A 330 -28.68 3.02 -5.71
CA ALA A 330 -27.68 2.61 -4.73
C ALA A 330 -28.29 2.32 -3.35
N LEU A 331 -29.26 3.14 -2.92
CA LEU A 331 -29.97 2.91 -1.67
C LEU A 331 -30.79 1.60 -1.68
N ASP A 332 -31.34 1.22 -2.83
CA ASP A 332 -32.02 -0.07 -2.99
C ASP A 332 -31.05 -1.24 -2.98
N ALA A 333 -29.84 -1.08 -3.53
CA ALA A 333 -28.76 -2.08 -3.43
C ALA A 333 -28.34 -2.32 -1.98
N ILE A 334 -28.11 -1.24 -1.20
CA ILE A 334 -27.77 -1.34 0.24
C ILE A 334 -28.87 -2.06 1.04
N ARG A 335 -30.14 -1.98 0.62
CA ARG A 335 -31.27 -2.61 1.35
C ARG A 335 -31.44 -4.10 1.11
N ALA A 336 -30.97 -4.63 -0.02
CA ALA A 336 -31.26 -5.99 -0.46
C ALA A 336 -30.48 -7.11 0.27
N ASP A 337 -29.95 -6.81 1.47
CA ASP A 337 -28.84 -7.45 2.23
C ASP A 337 -28.83 -9.00 2.36
N PRO A 338 -27.68 -9.69 2.11
CA PRO A 338 -26.66 -10.15 3.09
C PRO A 338 -26.17 -9.26 4.25
N ALA A 339 -24.96 -8.67 4.33
CA ALA A 339 -23.68 -8.63 3.58
C ALA A 339 -23.54 -7.99 2.17
N VAL A 340 -24.52 -7.31 1.58
CA VAL A 340 -24.51 -7.02 0.12
C VAL A 340 -24.54 -5.52 -0.24
N THR A 341 -24.05 -5.11 -1.41
CA THR A 341 -23.86 -5.93 -2.62
C THR A 341 -22.56 -5.59 -3.33
N ALA A 342 -21.58 -6.49 -3.17
CA ALA A 342 -20.42 -6.59 -4.03
C ALA A 342 -20.85 -6.69 -5.49
N GLN A 343 -20.29 -5.88 -6.40
CA GLN A 343 -20.17 -6.27 -7.81
C GLN A 343 -18.93 -5.68 -8.46
N GLY A 344 -17.87 -6.50 -8.41
CA GLY A 344 -17.07 -6.85 -9.57
C GLY A 344 -17.37 -8.29 -10.03
N SER A 345 -18.64 -8.65 -10.27
CA SER A 345 -19.19 -10.03 -10.37
C SER A 345 -19.35 -10.79 -9.03
N ASP A 346 -20.52 -10.58 -8.41
CA ASP A 346 -21.16 -11.30 -7.30
C ASP A 346 -20.42 -12.48 -6.62
N THR A 347 -20.07 -12.30 -5.33
CA THR A 347 -19.69 -13.38 -4.38
C THR A 347 -18.41 -14.17 -4.70
N GLY A 348 -17.40 -13.50 -5.26
CA GLY A 348 -16.12 -14.12 -5.62
C GLY A 348 -14.95 -13.77 -4.70
N PHE A 349 -13.93 -14.61 -4.79
CA PHE A 349 -12.57 -14.23 -4.41
C PHE A 349 -11.89 -13.61 -5.63
N TYR A 350 -11.17 -12.53 -5.43
CA TYR A 350 -10.33 -11.91 -6.44
C TYR A 350 -8.87 -12.12 -6.08
N TYR A 351 -8.04 -12.28 -7.10
CA TYR A 351 -6.60 -12.29 -6.91
C TYR A 351 -6.06 -10.89 -7.09
N GLY A 352 -4.97 -10.64 -6.42
CA GLY A 352 -4.25 -9.41 -6.55
C GLY A 352 -2.87 -9.51 -5.95
N THR A 353 -2.34 -8.34 -5.70
CA THR A 353 -0.96 -8.17 -5.30
C THR A 353 -0.87 -6.97 -4.40
N ASP A 354 -0.02 -7.05 -3.39
CA ASP A 354 0.46 -5.91 -2.67
C ASP A 354 1.85 -5.49 -3.17
N SER A 355 2.29 -4.30 -2.77
CA SER A 355 3.66 -3.86 -2.99
C SER A 355 3.98 -3.62 -4.49
N ALA A 356 5.17 -3.98 -4.98
CA ALA A 356 5.61 -3.62 -6.33
C ALA A 356 5.53 -4.76 -7.37
N ALA A 357 5.22 -5.98 -6.93
CA ALA A 357 5.26 -7.16 -7.77
C ALA A 357 4.40 -8.29 -7.17
N PRO A 358 3.83 -9.17 -8.01
CA PRO A 358 4.00 -9.23 -9.46
C PRO A 358 3.15 -8.18 -10.22
N THR A 359 3.48 -7.92 -11.50
CA THR A 359 2.71 -6.98 -12.33
C THR A 359 1.54 -7.68 -13.01
N ALA A 360 0.35 -7.10 -12.97
CA ALA A 360 -0.82 -7.60 -13.68
C ALA A 360 -0.60 -7.66 -15.21
N CYS A 361 -1.21 -8.64 -15.88
CA CYS A 361 -1.01 -8.89 -17.29
C CYS A 361 -2.20 -8.44 -18.17
N GLY A 362 -1.93 -8.27 -19.48
CA GLY A 362 -2.95 -8.15 -20.52
C GLY A 362 -3.23 -6.71 -20.98
N THR A 363 -4.29 -6.54 -21.76
CA THR A 363 -4.75 -5.24 -22.29
C THR A 363 -6.17 -4.88 -21.84
N GLY A 364 -6.62 -5.46 -20.73
CA GLY A 364 -7.96 -5.27 -20.17
C GLY A 364 -9.04 -6.24 -20.72
N PRO A 365 -9.86 -6.89 -19.85
CA PRO A 365 -9.70 -6.93 -18.40
C PRO A 365 -8.34 -7.56 -18.05
N TYR A 366 -7.66 -6.98 -17.07
CA TYR A 366 -6.34 -7.39 -16.62
C TYR A 366 -6.43 -8.60 -15.71
N THR A 367 -5.37 -9.39 -15.68
CA THR A 367 -5.38 -10.72 -15.10
C THR A 367 -4.15 -10.98 -14.27
N GLU A 368 -4.31 -11.85 -13.26
CA GLU A 368 -3.23 -12.26 -12.39
C GLU A 368 -2.14 -12.98 -13.18
N PRO A 369 -0.86 -12.66 -12.98
CA PRO A 369 0.25 -13.35 -13.64
C PRO A 369 0.40 -14.79 -13.14
N ALA A 370 0.47 -15.75 -14.07
CA ALA A 370 0.93 -17.10 -13.78
C ALA A 370 2.46 -17.18 -13.95
N GLY A 371 3.21 -16.46 -13.10
CA GLY A 371 4.67 -16.30 -13.21
C GLY A 371 5.09 -15.03 -14.01
N ASP A 372 5.99 -15.15 -14.99
CA ASP A 372 6.42 -14.01 -15.83
C ASP A 372 5.40 -13.70 -16.97
N CYS A 373 4.93 -12.45 -17.08
CA CYS A 373 3.85 -12.08 -18.02
C CYS A 373 4.25 -12.21 -19.50
N ALA A 374 3.56 -13.09 -20.24
CA ALA A 374 3.38 -12.92 -21.67
C ALA A 374 1.91 -12.96 -22.16
N ASN A 375 0.91 -13.17 -21.27
CA ASN A 375 -0.54 -12.89 -21.39
C ASN A 375 -1.31 -13.61 -20.23
N GLY A 376 -1.00 -13.30 -18.96
CA GLY A 376 -1.38 -14.12 -17.80
C GLY A 376 -2.86 -14.49 -17.63
N THR A 377 -3.14 -15.53 -16.84
CA THR A 377 -4.30 -15.68 -15.95
C THR A 377 -4.05 -16.83 -14.95
N GLU A 378 -4.42 -16.67 -13.69
CA GLU A 378 -5.10 -17.71 -12.87
C GLU A 378 -6.52 -17.25 -12.45
N GLY A 379 -6.83 -15.97 -12.70
CA GLY A 379 -8.12 -15.33 -12.54
C GLY A 379 -8.05 -13.85 -12.93
N THR A 380 -9.08 -13.09 -12.57
CA THR A 380 -9.07 -11.62 -12.77
C THR A 380 -8.17 -10.97 -11.72
N TYR A 381 -7.37 -9.99 -12.15
CA TYR A 381 -6.62 -9.10 -11.26
C TYR A 381 -7.59 -8.10 -10.63
N GLY A 382 -8.15 -8.43 -9.47
CA GLY A 382 -9.25 -7.66 -8.90
C GLY A 382 -8.83 -6.61 -7.89
N GLU A 383 -7.65 -6.73 -7.29
CA GLU A 383 -7.19 -5.82 -6.24
C GLU A 383 -5.70 -5.50 -6.34
N TYR A 384 -5.35 -4.33 -5.82
CA TYR A 384 -3.98 -3.89 -5.63
C TYR A 384 -3.84 -3.19 -4.28
N MET A 385 -2.87 -3.60 -3.46
CA MET A 385 -2.56 -2.97 -2.17
C MET A 385 -1.20 -2.28 -2.23
N GLY A 386 -1.18 -0.97 -2.48
CA GLY A 386 0.07 -0.23 -2.61
C GLY A 386 0.53 0.41 -1.31
N MET A 387 1.84 0.41 -1.05
CA MET A 387 2.41 1.20 0.05
C MET A 387 2.28 2.68 -0.29
N VAL A 388 1.36 3.37 0.36
CA VAL A 388 1.16 4.82 0.15
C VAL A 388 2.20 5.63 0.91
N GLY A 389 2.73 5.06 1.98
CA GLY A 389 3.79 5.65 2.77
C GLY A 389 4.30 4.68 3.84
N SER A 390 5.44 5.05 4.43
CA SER A 390 6.01 4.35 5.57
C SER A 390 6.48 5.35 6.61
N PHE A 391 6.50 4.93 7.89
CA PHE A 391 7.03 5.76 8.96
C PHE A 391 8.48 6.19 8.66
N ALA A 392 9.28 5.29 8.09
CA ALA A 392 10.69 5.53 7.82
C ALA A 392 10.88 6.62 6.75
N ASN A 393 10.06 6.63 5.70
CA ASN A 393 10.07 7.70 4.69
C ASN A 393 9.57 9.02 5.29
N TRP A 394 8.49 8.96 6.06
CA TRP A 394 7.90 10.15 6.70
C TRP A 394 8.85 10.83 7.68
N GLN A 395 9.58 10.05 8.48
CA GLN A 395 10.56 10.54 9.45
C GLN A 395 11.94 10.83 8.83
N GLY A 396 12.11 10.58 7.52
CA GLY A 396 13.39 10.80 6.82
C GLY A 396 14.50 9.84 7.23
N CYS A 397 14.14 8.67 7.77
CA CYS A 397 15.07 7.62 8.15
C CYS A 397 15.62 6.86 6.93
N THR A 398 14.89 6.89 5.82
CA THR A 398 15.30 6.28 4.56
C THR A 398 15.07 7.23 3.38
N THR A 399 15.77 6.95 2.28
CA THR A 399 15.51 7.53 0.96
C THR A 399 15.03 6.47 -0.03
N SER A 400 14.71 5.28 0.45
CA SER A 400 14.15 4.19 -0.34
C SER A 400 12.83 4.63 -0.98
N GLY A 401 12.51 4.04 -2.13
CA GLY A 401 11.17 4.19 -2.70
C GLY A 401 10.11 3.54 -1.81
N LEU A 402 8.85 3.76 -2.15
CA LEU A 402 7.73 3.00 -1.59
C LEU A 402 7.56 1.71 -2.40
N ALA A 403 7.04 0.67 -1.75
CA ALA A 403 6.51 -0.51 -2.44
C ALA A 403 5.18 -0.16 -3.14
N TRP A 404 5.29 0.63 -4.21
CA TRP A 404 4.18 1.13 -5.00
C TRP A 404 4.43 0.88 -6.49
N ASP A 405 3.47 0.26 -7.17
CA ASP A 405 3.44 0.09 -8.61
C ASP A 405 2.23 0.81 -9.21
N GLN A 406 2.51 1.84 -10.00
CA GLN A 406 1.47 2.65 -10.64
C GLN A 406 0.71 1.88 -11.74
N SER A 407 1.31 0.82 -12.30
CA SER A 407 0.67 0.01 -13.34
C SER A 407 -0.42 -0.85 -12.74
N ASN A 408 -0.11 -1.63 -11.70
CA ASN A 408 -1.05 -2.43 -10.94
C ASN A 408 -2.19 -1.60 -10.36
N TYR A 409 -1.84 -0.44 -9.78
CA TYR A 409 -2.82 0.52 -9.30
C TYR A 409 -3.82 0.95 -10.39
N ASN A 410 -3.32 1.30 -11.58
CA ASN A 410 -4.17 1.70 -12.70
C ASN A 410 -4.99 0.50 -13.22
N MET A 411 -4.38 -0.67 -13.36
CA MET A 411 -5.02 -1.88 -13.88
C MET A 411 -6.14 -2.41 -12.98
N ALA A 412 -5.95 -2.44 -11.66
CA ALA A 412 -7.00 -2.82 -10.71
C ALA A 412 -8.19 -1.85 -10.78
N ASN A 413 -7.92 -0.55 -10.86
CA ASN A 413 -8.96 0.46 -10.97
C ASN A 413 -9.67 0.44 -12.33
N ASP A 414 -8.94 0.21 -13.44
CA ASP A 414 -9.51 0.00 -14.76
C ASP A 414 -10.43 -1.23 -14.77
N ASN A 415 -10.01 -2.34 -14.17
CA ASN A 415 -10.84 -3.55 -14.05
C ASN A 415 -12.17 -3.27 -13.37
N LEU A 416 -12.16 -2.46 -12.31
CA LEU A 416 -13.38 -2.08 -11.63
C LEU A 416 -14.23 -1.08 -12.43
N VAL A 417 -13.62 -0.02 -12.96
CA VAL A 417 -14.34 1.08 -13.63
C VAL A 417 -14.83 0.69 -15.02
N ASP A 418 -13.98 0.07 -15.85
CA ASP A 418 -14.25 -0.21 -17.26
C ASP A 418 -14.81 -1.61 -17.51
N TYR A 419 -14.44 -2.58 -16.68
CA TYR A 419 -14.81 -3.99 -16.86
C TYR A 419 -15.77 -4.50 -15.80
N HIS A 420 -16.08 -3.69 -14.77
CA HIS A 420 -16.99 -4.02 -13.68
C HIS A 420 -16.62 -5.34 -12.98
N THR A 421 -15.32 -5.53 -12.72
CA THR A 421 -14.74 -6.71 -12.06
C THR A 421 -13.68 -6.32 -11.03
N GLY A 422 -13.54 -7.09 -9.95
CA GLY A 422 -12.62 -6.79 -8.85
C GLY A 422 -13.14 -5.81 -7.81
N LEU A 423 -12.23 -5.40 -6.91
CA LEU A 423 -12.43 -4.45 -5.81
C LEU A 423 -11.66 -3.13 -6.03
N GLY A 424 -10.76 -3.09 -7.01
CA GLY A 424 -9.93 -1.93 -7.32
C GLY A 424 -8.73 -1.82 -6.39
N ALA A 425 -8.06 -0.66 -6.41
CA ALA A 425 -6.90 -0.44 -5.56
C ALA A 425 -7.29 0.03 -4.14
N ALA A 426 -6.43 -0.27 -3.18
CA ALA A 426 -6.35 0.34 -1.86
C ALA A 426 -4.90 0.72 -1.53
N GLY A 427 -4.73 1.32 -0.36
CA GLY A 427 -3.43 1.72 0.16
C GLY A 427 -3.19 1.21 1.56
N TYR A 428 -1.92 0.95 1.87
CA TYR A 428 -1.46 0.65 3.22
C TYR A 428 -0.37 1.62 3.70
N TRP A 429 -0.18 1.65 5.02
CA TRP A 429 0.86 2.42 5.69
C TRP A 429 1.78 1.49 6.49
N PHE A 430 3.05 1.39 6.09
CA PHE A 430 4.05 0.61 6.82
C PHE A 430 4.41 1.32 8.13
N ALA A 431 3.83 0.82 9.23
CA ALA A 431 3.77 1.52 10.49
C ALA A 431 4.93 1.17 11.41
N ALA A 432 5.30 2.13 12.26
CA ALA A 432 6.14 1.87 13.40
C ALA A 432 5.33 1.78 14.69
N GLY A 433 5.80 0.92 15.59
CA GLY A 433 5.33 0.86 16.96
C GLY A 433 5.76 2.09 17.78
N PRO A 434 5.24 2.22 19.00
CA PRO A 434 5.51 3.34 19.90
C PRO A 434 6.99 3.43 20.27
N GLY A 435 7.75 2.33 20.18
CA GLY A 435 9.20 2.35 20.42
C GLY A 435 10.02 3.19 19.43
N ARG A 436 9.44 3.63 18.31
CA ARG A 436 10.03 4.60 17.38
C ARG A 436 9.50 6.03 17.59
N ASP A 437 8.53 6.25 18.46
CA ASP A 437 8.03 7.60 18.75
C ASP A 437 9.15 8.44 19.40
N PRO A 438 9.54 9.61 18.84
CA PRO A 438 10.47 10.53 19.49
C PRO A 438 10.00 11.04 20.86
N HIS A 439 8.75 10.80 21.24
CA HIS A 439 8.10 11.19 22.48
C HIS A 439 7.76 10.01 23.40
N TYR A 440 8.28 8.81 23.09
CA TYR A 440 8.01 7.59 23.84
C TYR A 440 8.14 7.79 25.35
N ASN A 441 7.06 7.47 26.06
CA ASN A 441 7.03 7.48 27.52
C ASN A 441 6.35 6.23 28.11
N GLY A 442 5.99 5.27 27.25
CA GLY A 442 5.41 3.99 27.64
C GLY A 442 3.96 4.09 28.12
N THR A 443 3.23 5.13 27.72
CA THR A 443 1.81 5.27 28.06
C THR A 443 0.91 5.05 26.85
N ALA A 444 -0.25 4.45 27.08
CA ALA A 444 -1.25 4.24 26.03
C ALA A 444 -1.69 5.56 25.36
N SER A 445 -1.77 6.68 26.11
CA SER A 445 -2.17 7.97 25.54
C SER A 445 -1.16 8.54 24.56
N GLU A 446 0.13 8.36 24.82
CA GLU A 446 1.20 8.76 23.88
C GLU A 446 1.19 7.84 22.66
N ALA A 447 1.14 6.53 22.85
CA ALA A 447 1.03 5.57 21.76
C ALA A 447 -0.20 5.80 20.87
N THR A 448 -1.36 6.14 21.45
CA THR A 448 -2.55 6.54 20.68
C THR A 448 -2.28 7.78 19.82
N ALA A 449 -1.65 8.81 20.38
CA ALA A 449 -1.28 10.00 19.60
C ALA A 449 -0.32 9.65 18.46
N TRP A 450 0.65 8.78 18.71
CA TRP A 450 1.56 8.28 17.66
C TRP A 450 0.82 7.57 16.52
N GLY A 451 -0.16 6.74 16.85
CA GLY A 451 -1.04 6.11 15.85
C GLY A 451 -1.86 7.13 15.05
N GLU A 452 -2.43 8.14 15.72
CA GLU A 452 -3.18 9.24 15.08
C GLU A 452 -2.30 10.05 14.13
N GLU A 453 -1.06 10.34 14.51
CA GLU A 453 -0.10 11.07 13.65
C GLU A 453 0.27 10.27 12.39
N GLN A 454 0.51 8.97 12.54
CA GLN A 454 0.75 8.07 11.40
C GLN A 454 -0.46 8.01 10.47
N ALA A 455 -1.69 7.94 11.01
CA ALA A 455 -2.91 7.97 10.19
C ALA A 455 -3.10 9.32 9.47
N ALA A 456 -2.77 10.44 10.12
CA ALA A 456 -2.80 11.75 9.49
C ALA A 456 -1.76 11.84 8.34
N ALA A 457 -0.57 11.28 8.53
CA ALA A 457 0.46 11.20 7.50
C ALA A 457 0.01 10.32 6.33
N PHE A 458 -0.60 9.16 6.59
CA PHE A 458 -1.22 8.31 5.58
C PHE A 458 -2.26 9.07 4.75
N LEU A 459 -3.23 9.75 5.38
CA LEU A 459 -4.27 10.50 4.65
C LEU A 459 -3.70 11.65 3.82
N SER A 460 -2.59 12.24 4.25
CA SER A 460 -1.88 13.25 3.46
C SER A 460 -1.20 12.63 2.24
N ALA A 461 -0.54 11.48 2.40
CA ALA A 461 0.14 10.77 1.32
C ALA A 461 -0.84 10.14 0.31
N ALA A 462 -1.99 9.66 0.79
CA ALA A 462 -3.08 9.12 -0.02
C ALA A 462 -3.85 10.20 -0.81
N SER A 463 -3.58 11.47 -0.56
CA SER A 463 -4.34 12.59 -1.13
C SER A 463 -4.11 12.70 -2.63
N GLY A 464 -5.15 12.41 -3.41
CA GLY A 464 -5.08 12.39 -4.87
C GLY A 464 -5.17 10.97 -5.44
N LEU A 465 -5.10 9.95 -4.60
CA LEU A 465 -5.34 8.57 -5.01
C LEU A 465 -6.84 8.26 -5.05
N TYR A 466 -7.19 7.42 -5.99
CA TYR A 466 -8.48 6.77 -6.19
C TYR A 466 -8.43 5.36 -5.59
N PHE A 467 -9.17 5.13 -4.49
CA PHE A 467 -9.32 3.82 -3.85
C PHE A 467 -10.80 3.44 -3.79
N ASN A 468 -11.15 2.26 -4.27
CA ASN A 468 -12.53 1.75 -4.22
C ASN A 468 -12.71 0.64 -3.21
N PHE A 469 -11.64 -0.07 -2.88
CA PHE A 469 -11.61 -0.94 -1.73
C PHE A 469 -11.90 -0.07 -0.49
N ARG A 470 -12.87 -0.47 0.33
CA ARG A 470 -13.40 0.43 1.37
C ARG A 470 -12.46 0.59 2.54
N TYR A 471 -11.56 -0.36 2.70
CA TYR A 471 -10.54 -0.39 3.74
C TYR A 471 -9.21 0.15 3.24
N VAL A 472 -8.53 0.85 4.14
CA VAL A 472 -7.11 1.16 4.05
C VAL A 472 -6.42 0.52 5.24
N PHE A 473 -5.17 0.07 5.07
CA PHE A 473 -4.54 -0.81 6.05
C PHE A 473 -3.42 -0.11 6.80
N ILE A 474 -3.37 -0.32 8.11
CA ILE A 474 -2.12 -0.18 8.87
C ILE A 474 -1.36 -1.49 8.72
N ASP A 475 -0.11 -1.41 8.29
CA ASP A 475 0.76 -2.56 8.14
C ASP A 475 1.67 -2.65 9.37
N ILE A 476 1.53 -3.76 10.09
CA ILE A 476 2.19 -4.07 11.35
C ILE A 476 3.06 -5.30 11.17
N GLU A 477 4.34 -5.05 10.86
CA GLU A 477 5.36 -6.09 10.73
C GLU A 477 6.41 -6.03 11.82
N ASN A 478 6.87 -7.20 12.24
CA ASN A 478 8.04 -7.37 13.10
C ASN A 478 8.84 -8.60 12.61
N ASN A 479 10.16 -8.45 12.51
CA ASN A 479 11.11 -9.46 12.00
C ASN A 479 11.22 -10.76 12.83
N GLY A 480 10.38 -10.92 13.86
CA GLY A 480 10.27 -12.14 14.65
C GLY A 480 11.32 -12.30 15.75
N THR A 481 12.25 -11.36 15.93
CA THR A 481 13.22 -11.39 17.04
C THR A 481 13.65 -10.00 17.52
N ALA A 482 13.84 -9.82 18.83
CA ALA A 482 14.36 -8.58 19.40
C ALA A 482 15.87 -8.39 19.08
N PRO A 483 16.36 -7.15 18.89
CA PRO A 483 15.57 -5.92 18.74
C PRO A 483 14.87 -5.88 17.38
N ASP A 484 13.59 -5.52 17.38
CA ASP A 484 12.80 -5.37 16.16
C ASP A 484 13.01 -3.97 15.54
N GLY A 485 13.11 -3.92 14.21
CA GLY A 485 13.42 -2.69 13.48
C GLY A 485 12.29 -1.66 13.50
N ASN A 486 11.04 -2.06 13.73
CA ASN A 486 9.88 -1.20 13.57
C ASN A 486 9.37 -0.61 14.89
N GLY A 487 9.94 -1.04 16.02
CA GLY A 487 9.61 -0.55 17.36
C GLY A 487 8.36 -1.17 17.98
N TRP A 488 7.94 -2.33 17.49
CA TRP A 488 6.86 -3.16 18.02
C TRP A 488 7.46 -4.17 19.01
N ASN A 489 7.53 -3.79 20.29
CA ASN A 489 8.30 -4.40 21.39
C ASN A 489 9.72 -3.86 21.65
N THR A 490 10.29 -3.01 20.82
CA THR A 490 11.64 -2.43 21.04
C THR A 490 11.61 -0.91 21.09
N VAL A 491 12.15 -0.32 22.15
CA VAL A 491 12.33 1.12 22.27
C VAL A 491 13.69 1.50 21.68
N TRP A 492 13.68 2.42 20.73
CA TRP A 492 14.88 2.96 20.09
C TRP A 492 15.19 4.36 20.59
N ASN A 493 16.44 4.79 20.44
CA ASN A 493 16.88 6.14 20.76
C ASN A 493 16.41 7.21 19.73
N GLY A 494 15.14 7.13 19.33
CA GLY A 494 14.48 7.98 18.34
C GLY A 494 14.00 7.23 17.09
N PRO A 495 13.24 7.92 16.22
CA PRO A 495 12.58 7.31 15.06
C PRO A 495 13.57 6.69 14.07
N CYS A 496 14.73 7.31 13.88
CA CYS A 496 15.81 6.79 13.03
C CYS A 496 16.99 6.23 13.85
N GLY A 497 16.74 5.95 15.14
CA GLY A 497 17.75 5.50 16.08
C GLY A 497 18.32 4.13 15.70
N GLY A 498 19.64 3.99 15.82
CA GLY A 498 20.33 2.72 15.59
C GLY A 498 20.71 1.98 16.88
N THR A 499 20.20 2.44 18.04
CA THR A 499 20.49 1.82 19.35
C THR A 499 19.20 1.57 20.10
N ALA A 500 18.97 0.31 20.47
CA ALA A 500 17.87 -0.08 21.33
C ALA A 500 18.15 0.39 22.78
N GLU A 501 17.17 1.07 23.37
CA GLU A 501 17.16 1.50 24.77
C GLU A 501 16.44 0.47 25.66
N ALA A 502 15.45 -0.23 25.11
CA ALA A 502 14.77 -1.36 25.73
C ALA A 502 14.28 -2.34 24.66
N GLU A 503 14.21 -3.63 25.02
CA GLU A 503 13.73 -4.72 24.14
C GLU A 503 12.37 -5.26 24.61
N TYR A 504 11.60 -4.42 25.30
CA TYR A 504 10.25 -4.73 25.72
C TYR A 504 9.38 -3.47 25.76
N ILE A 505 8.16 -3.58 25.24
CA ILE A 505 7.07 -2.63 25.40
C ILE A 505 5.88 -3.41 25.95
N ASP A 506 5.09 -2.80 26.83
CA ASP A 506 3.87 -3.45 27.31
C ASP A 506 2.89 -3.61 26.13
N PRO A 507 2.34 -4.82 25.87
CA PRO A 507 1.49 -5.06 24.71
C PRO A 507 0.27 -4.12 24.62
N SER A 508 -0.23 -3.62 25.75
CA SER A 508 -1.32 -2.65 25.76
C SER A 508 -0.94 -1.27 25.21
N VAL A 509 0.36 -0.92 25.25
CA VAL A 509 0.91 0.32 24.67
C VAL A 509 1.08 0.16 23.17
N ASP A 510 1.61 -0.98 22.69
CA ASP A 510 1.64 -1.31 21.26
C ASP A 510 0.21 -1.27 20.68
N TYR A 511 -0.74 -1.91 21.37
CA TYR A 511 -2.14 -1.97 20.92
C TYR A 511 -2.80 -0.58 20.87
N ALA A 512 -2.42 0.33 21.76
CA ALA A 512 -2.93 1.70 21.75
C ALA A 512 -2.52 2.48 20.49
N THR A 513 -1.38 2.15 19.87
CA THR A 513 -0.94 2.72 18.58
C THR A 513 -1.88 2.29 17.46
N TYR A 514 -2.18 1.00 17.36
CA TYR A 514 -3.16 0.46 16.42
C TYR A 514 -4.54 1.12 16.57
N LEU A 515 -5.03 1.25 17.81
CA LEU A 515 -6.31 1.89 18.09
C LEU A 515 -6.33 3.38 17.70
N GLY A 516 -5.23 4.11 17.91
CA GLY A 516 -5.10 5.50 17.51
C GLY A 516 -5.19 5.66 16.00
N PHE A 517 -4.46 4.84 15.25
CA PHE A 517 -4.50 4.87 13.78
C PHE A 517 -5.90 4.59 13.24
N THR A 518 -6.49 3.46 13.64
CA THR A 518 -7.79 3.01 13.13
C THR A 518 -8.92 3.99 13.46
N SER A 519 -8.96 4.46 14.72
CA SER A 519 -9.95 5.46 15.15
C SER A 519 -9.82 6.77 14.37
N TYR A 520 -8.59 7.19 14.06
CA TYR A 520 -8.35 8.42 13.31
C TYR A 520 -8.83 8.30 11.86
N ILE A 521 -8.49 7.21 11.16
CA ILE A 521 -8.98 6.91 9.80
C ILE A 521 -10.51 6.91 9.81
N ASP A 522 -11.13 6.26 10.79
CA ASP A 522 -12.57 6.18 10.88
C ASP A 522 -13.25 7.53 11.12
N ALA A 523 -12.62 8.40 11.91
CA ALA A 523 -13.15 9.71 12.26
C ALA A 523 -12.88 10.79 11.20
N HIS A 524 -11.88 10.63 10.34
CA HIS A 524 -11.40 11.71 9.45
C HIS A 524 -11.46 11.36 7.96
N SER A 525 -11.71 10.11 7.60
CA SER A 525 -11.72 9.66 6.20
C SER A 525 -13.02 8.95 5.83
N PRO A 526 -13.36 8.91 4.54
CA PRO A 526 -14.51 8.14 4.07
C PRO A 526 -14.22 6.63 4.03
N TYR A 527 -12.98 6.20 4.27
CA TYR A 527 -12.58 4.80 4.33
C TYR A 527 -12.78 4.21 5.73
N LEU A 528 -12.76 2.89 5.79
CA LEU A 528 -12.63 2.11 7.01
C LEU A 528 -11.16 1.74 7.22
N ALA A 529 -10.77 1.46 8.46
CA ALA A 529 -9.43 0.99 8.75
C ALA A 529 -9.40 -0.55 8.84
N GLY A 530 -8.44 -1.17 8.18
CA GLY A 530 -8.05 -2.56 8.36
C GLY A 530 -6.63 -2.67 8.89
N VAL A 531 -6.20 -3.89 9.19
CA VAL A 531 -4.82 -4.19 9.60
C VAL A 531 -4.22 -5.28 8.74
N TYR A 532 -2.95 -5.09 8.37
CA TYR A 532 -2.08 -6.16 7.94
C TYR A 532 -1.16 -6.58 9.09
N SER A 533 -1.04 -7.90 9.29
CA SER A 533 -0.11 -8.48 10.27
C SER A 533 0.11 -9.96 9.98
N ALA A 534 1.25 -10.48 10.43
CA ALA A 534 1.43 -11.92 10.58
C ALA A 534 0.48 -12.46 11.66
N GLY A 535 -0.27 -13.52 11.35
CA GLY A 535 -1.08 -14.26 12.31
C GLY A 535 -0.22 -15.20 13.17
N GLY A 536 -0.71 -15.63 14.34
CA GLY A 536 -0.06 -16.65 15.18
C GLY A 536 0.64 -16.15 16.46
N PRO A 537 1.23 -17.07 17.26
CA PRO A 537 1.65 -16.79 18.65
C PRO A 537 3.13 -16.40 18.85
N TRP A 538 3.91 -16.23 17.78
CA TRP A 538 5.34 -15.90 17.91
C TRP A 538 5.58 -14.39 18.09
N TYR A 539 6.79 -14.04 18.51
CA TYR A 539 7.18 -12.67 18.89
C TYR A 539 6.77 -11.58 17.89
N GLY A 540 7.03 -11.82 16.60
CA GLY A 540 6.74 -10.84 15.54
C GLY A 540 5.33 -10.90 14.94
N ALA A 541 4.48 -11.83 15.40
CA ALA A 541 3.09 -11.90 14.97
C ALA A 541 2.17 -11.08 15.89
N TRP A 542 0.93 -10.90 15.44
CA TRP A 542 -0.11 -10.15 16.15
C TRP A 542 -0.16 -10.45 17.65
N ALA A 543 -0.25 -11.73 18.02
CA ALA A 543 -0.37 -12.12 19.42
C ALA A 543 0.94 -11.93 20.20
N GLY A 544 2.09 -11.96 19.54
CA GLY A 544 3.39 -11.64 20.14
C GLY A 544 3.56 -10.15 20.41
N ILE A 545 3.01 -9.28 19.56
CA ILE A 545 3.07 -7.81 19.70
C ILE A 545 2.01 -7.33 20.71
N PHE A 546 0.77 -7.78 20.59
CA PHE A 546 -0.36 -7.26 21.37
C PHE A 546 -0.82 -8.14 22.52
N GLY A 547 -0.19 -9.31 22.72
CA GLY A 547 -0.44 -10.18 23.87
C GLY A 547 -1.81 -10.86 23.88
N GLY A 548 -2.46 -11.03 22.72
CA GLY A 548 -3.82 -11.58 22.60
C GLY A 548 -4.20 -12.17 21.24
N GLU A 549 -5.30 -12.93 21.22
CA GLU A 549 -5.98 -13.55 20.06
C GLU A 549 -6.65 -12.48 19.14
N PRO A 550 -7.24 -12.84 17.97
CA PRO A 550 -7.74 -11.85 17.01
C PRO A 550 -8.74 -10.88 17.66
N VAL A 551 -8.62 -9.60 17.31
CA VAL A 551 -9.55 -8.58 17.78
C VAL A 551 -10.86 -8.76 17.03
N GLY A 552 -11.89 -9.27 17.72
CA GLY A 552 -13.22 -9.38 17.15
C GLY A 552 -13.66 -8.05 16.52
N ASN A 553 -14.19 -8.10 15.30
CA ASN A 553 -14.59 -6.95 14.47
C ASN A 553 -13.44 -6.13 13.85
N THR A 554 -12.21 -6.64 13.81
CA THR A 554 -11.12 -6.03 13.04
C THR A 554 -11.10 -6.57 11.63
N ALA A 555 -11.13 -5.68 10.64
CA ALA A 555 -10.90 -6.00 9.25
C ALA A 555 -9.42 -6.39 9.04
N GLU A 556 -9.17 -7.65 8.69
CA GLU A 556 -7.84 -8.23 8.64
C GLU A 556 -7.42 -8.61 7.22
N TRP A 557 -6.19 -8.22 6.87
CA TRP A 557 -5.39 -8.78 5.79
C TRP A 557 -4.25 -9.56 6.46
N THR A 558 -4.20 -10.88 6.32
CA THR A 558 -3.26 -11.69 7.11
C THR A 558 -2.14 -12.29 6.27
N PHE A 559 -0.96 -12.37 6.88
CA PHE A 559 0.15 -13.21 6.46
C PHE A 559 0.15 -14.46 7.37
N THR A 560 -0.13 -15.66 6.84
CA THR A 560 0.01 -16.93 7.61
C THR A 560 0.13 -18.15 6.68
N ASN A 561 1.09 -19.04 6.98
CA ASN A 561 1.39 -20.28 6.24
C ASN A 561 1.69 -20.07 4.76
N GLU A 562 2.35 -18.98 4.42
CA GLU A 562 2.77 -18.76 3.05
C GLU A 562 3.69 -19.83 2.52
N GLN A 563 3.69 -19.91 1.20
CA GLN A 563 4.53 -20.81 0.45
C GLN A 563 5.27 -20.10 -0.67
N SER A 564 6.39 -20.69 -1.07
CA SER A 564 7.14 -20.27 -2.25
C SER A 564 6.58 -20.82 -3.57
N GLU A 565 5.59 -21.72 -3.53
CA GLU A 565 5.00 -22.28 -4.75
C GLU A 565 3.77 -21.45 -5.18
N LEU A 566 3.55 -21.37 -6.49
CA LEU A 566 2.37 -20.72 -7.07
C LEU A 566 1.25 -21.75 -7.26
N ASP A 567 0.69 -22.23 -6.14
CA ASP A 567 -0.54 -23.03 -6.14
C ASP A 567 -1.72 -22.11 -5.76
N PHE A 568 -2.33 -21.50 -6.78
CA PHE A 568 -3.35 -20.47 -6.60
C PHE A 568 -4.56 -21.02 -5.84
N PRO A 569 -4.96 -20.40 -4.73
CA PRO A 569 -5.94 -20.97 -3.85
C PRO A 569 -7.37 -20.70 -4.36
N SER A 570 -8.28 -21.66 -4.12
CA SER A 570 -9.70 -21.49 -4.41
C SER A 570 -10.40 -20.91 -3.19
N GLY A 571 -10.46 -19.59 -3.09
CA GLY A 571 -10.75 -18.92 -1.83
C GLY A 571 -9.59 -19.06 -0.85
N PHE A 572 -9.80 -18.84 0.45
CA PHE A 572 -8.71 -18.90 1.43
C PHE A 572 -8.27 -20.33 1.78
N THR A 573 -8.13 -21.19 0.79
CA THR A 573 -7.64 -22.56 0.92
C THR A 573 -6.98 -22.97 -0.39
N GLY A 574 -5.68 -23.29 -0.31
CA GLY A 574 -4.90 -23.96 -1.35
C GLY A 574 -4.62 -25.42 -1.00
N SER A 575 -3.95 -26.16 -1.89
CA SER A 575 -3.59 -27.55 -1.61
C SER A 575 -2.42 -27.67 -0.63
N ALA A 576 -1.56 -26.64 -0.58
CA ALA A 576 -0.38 -26.56 0.27
C ALA A 576 -0.56 -25.67 1.52
N ALA A 577 -1.50 -24.71 1.48
CA ALA A 577 -1.63 -23.69 2.51
C ALA A 577 -3.08 -23.29 2.77
N SER A 578 -3.35 -22.85 4.00
CA SER A 578 -4.59 -22.20 4.41
C SER A 578 -4.24 -21.23 5.54
N PRO A 579 -4.88 -20.07 5.67
CA PRO A 579 -4.65 -19.19 6.82
C PRO A 579 -5.23 -19.86 8.08
N TYR A 580 -4.37 -20.52 8.87
CA TYR A 580 -4.79 -21.21 10.10
C TYR A 580 -5.35 -20.21 11.12
N TRP A 581 -4.93 -18.96 11.05
CA TRP A 581 -5.48 -17.86 11.83
C TRP A 581 -6.97 -17.63 11.56
N PHE A 582 -7.41 -17.80 10.31
CA PHE A 582 -8.82 -17.75 9.91
C PHE A 582 -9.55 -19.10 10.08
N GLY A 583 -8.96 -20.09 10.76
CA GLY A 583 -9.59 -21.40 10.97
C GLY A 583 -9.93 -22.18 9.69
N GLY A 584 -9.36 -21.80 8.54
CA GLY A 584 -9.60 -22.42 7.23
C GLY A 584 -10.94 -22.05 6.56
N ALA A 585 -11.75 -21.16 7.15
CA ALA A 585 -12.95 -20.60 6.53
C ALA A 585 -13.17 -19.20 7.09
N PRO A 586 -13.28 -18.17 6.23
CA PRO A 586 -13.02 -16.83 6.70
C PRO A 586 -14.18 -16.33 7.56
N ALA A 587 -13.87 -15.80 8.73
CA ALA A 587 -14.79 -15.11 9.60
C ALA A 587 -15.21 -13.78 8.97
N ALA A 588 -16.21 -13.13 9.59
CA ALA A 588 -16.88 -11.94 9.08
C ALA A 588 -15.94 -10.77 8.67
N CYS A 589 -14.74 -10.68 9.24
CA CYS A 589 -13.81 -9.57 9.02
C CYS A 589 -12.46 -9.99 8.44
N ASP A 590 -12.34 -11.22 7.95
CA ASP A 590 -11.11 -11.75 7.36
C ASP A 590 -11.10 -11.34 5.88
N LEU A 591 -10.65 -10.13 5.56
CA LEU A 591 -10.83 -9.51 4.25
C LEU A 591 -9.95 -10.12 3.17
N MET A 592 -8.69 -10.38 3.53
CA MET A 592 -7.63 -10.70 2.58
C MET A 592 -6.61 -11.67 3.16
N TRP A 593 -5.96 -12.42 2.28
CA TRP A 593 -4.88 -13.34 2.62
C TRP A 593 -3.73 -13.21 1.63
N GLN A 594 -2.54 -12.86 2.14
CA GLN A 594 -1.28 -12.99 1.42
C GLN A 594 -0.88 -14.47 1.47
N TRP A 595 -0.95 -15.16 0.33
CA TRP A 595 -0.88 -16.63 0.28
C TRP A 595 0.43 -17.15 -0.31
N SER A 596 1.17 -16.32 -1.06
CA SER A 596 2.50 -16.65 -1.55
C SER A 596 3.37 -15.41 -1.70
N GLY A 597 4.59 -15.49 -1.17
CA GLY A 597 5.51 -14.35 -1.16
C GLY A 597 5.20 -13.40 -0.01
N GLY A 598 6.26 -12.97 0.68
CA GLY A 598 6.18 -12.22 1.93
C GLY A 598 7.28 -12.67 2.90
N ASP A 599 7.51 -11.95 4.01
CA ASP A 599 8.41 -12.26 5.16
C ASP A 599 9.49 -13.35 4.94
N GLY A 600 10.44 -13.12 4.02
CA GLY A 600 11.53 -14.08 3.73
C GLY A 600 11.19 -15.28 2.83
N VAL A 601 9.92 -15.56 2.52
CA VAL A 601 9.46 -16.62 1.59
C VAL A 601 9.61 -16.14 0.14
N ILE A 602 10.34 -16.87 -0.70
CA ILE A 602 10.68 -16.45 -2.08
C ILE A 602 10.03 -17.40 -3.09
N ASN A 603 9.04 -16.92 -3.82
CA ASN A 603 8.48 -17.59 -5.01
C ASN A 603 9.14 -17.14 -6.33
N GLY A 604 9.92 -16.05 -6.30
CA GLY A 604 10.63 -15.51 -7.46
C GLY A 604 9.81 -14.56 -8.34
N TYR A 605 8.59 -14.18 -7.93
CA TYR A 605 7.68 -13.34 -8.72
C TYR A 605 7.15 -12.11 -7.94
N GLY A 606 6.93 -12.23 -6.64
CA GLY A 606 6.38 -11.16 -5.80
C GLY A 606 5.36 -11.71 -4.82
N ASP A 607 4.50 -10.83 -4.30
CA ASP A 607 3.55 -11.17 -3.25
C ASP A 607 2.15 -11.31 -3.86
N PHE A 608 1.50 -12.43 -3.58
CA PHE A 608 0.20 -12.76 -4.13
C PHE A 608 -0.83 -12.75 -3.03
N ASP A 609 -1.88 -11.96 -3.28
CA ASP A 609 -3.02 -11.82 -2.40
C ASP A 609 -4.24 -12.51 -2.97
N GLN A 610 -5.21 -12.70 -2.08
CA GLN A 610 -6.57 -12.93 -2.47
C GLN A 610 -7.51 -12.17 -1.53
N ALA A 611 -8.48 -11.45 -2.10
CA ALA A 611 -9.51 -10.72 -1.37
C ALA A 611 -10.89 -11.35 -1.53
N TYR A 612 -11.70 -11.36 -0.47
CA TYR A 612 -13.08 -11.82 -0.55
C TYR A 612 -14.09 -10.65 -0.58
N ALA A 613 -14.76 -10.51 -1.71
CA ALA A 613 -15.64 -9.38 -2.01
C ALA A 613 -16.76 -9.15 -0.99
N ALA A 614 -17.28 -10.23 -0.40
CA ALA A 614 -18.40 -10.13 0.53
C ALA A 614 -18.01 -9.43 1.85
N TYR A 615 -16.73 -9.47 2.23
CA TYR A 615 -16.27 -8.87 3.48
C TYR A 615 -15.84 -7.42 3.35
N ASP A 616 -15.44 -6.95 2.16
CA ASP A 616 -15.33 -5.52 1.87
C ASP A 616 -16.65 -4.76 2.18
N ALA A 617 -17.79 -5.46 2.08
CA ALA A 617 -19.10 -4.89 2.37
C ALA A 617 -19.60 -5.08 3.80
N ASN A 618 -18.86 -5.77 4.67
CA ASN A 618 -19.35 -6.11 5.99
C ASN A 618 -19.33 -4.89 6.93
N ALA A 619 -20.46 -4.62 7.59
CA ALA A 619 -20.64 -3.52 8.53
C ALA A 619 -20.46 -3.92 10.01
N SER A 620 -20.19 -5.20 10.28
CA SER A 620 -19.73 -5.65 11.60
C SER A 620 -18.24 -5.39 11.81
N CYS A 621 -17.53 -5.20 10.71
CA CYS A 621 -16.23 -4.57 10.60
C CYS A 621 -16.52 -3.08 10.21
#